data_AF-A0A357T1R4-F1
#
_entry.id   AF-A0A357T1R4-F1
#
_cell.length_a   1.000
_cell.length_b   1.000
_cell.length_c   1.000
_cell.angle_alpha   90.00
_cell.angle_beta   90.00
_cell.angle_gamma   90.00
#
_symmetry.space_group_name_H-M   'P 1'
#
loop_
_entity.id
_entity.type
_entity.pdbx_description
1 polymer ?
#
loop_
_entity_poly.entity_id
_entity_poly.type
_entity_poly.pdbx_seq_one_letter_code
_entity_poly.pdbx_strand_id
1 'polypeptide(L)'
;AGEAFDKVARVLGLGYPGGPLIDQMAHKGKARIVLVQHDALAGAYDFSFSGLKTAVVNLVHRLKQKEEEIPVADLAASFQGQVVSTLLDRAFRAVEEKKVKKLVLSGGVAANSELRERFSREAAKRGVELFYPPLSLCTDNAAMIAACGHFRFQRQGPSPLELAVAPRLKLSCD
;
A
#
# COMPACT_ATOMS: atom_id res chain seq x y z
N ALA A 1 -4.24 -1.14 -2.15
CA ALA A 1 -3.25 -2.07 -1.57
C ALA A 1 -3.71 -2.68 -0.24
N GLY A 2 -4.17 -1.89 0.75
CA GLY A 2 -4.54 -2.41 2.10
C GLY A 2 -5.52 -3.59 2.09
N GLU A 3 -6.64 -3.47 1.37
CA GLU A 3 -7.62 -4.56 1.21
C GLU A 3 -6.99 -5.85 0.63
N ALA A 4 -6.01 -5.73 -0.28
CA ALA A 4 -5.33 -6.88 -0.85
C ALA A 4 -4.49 -7.60 0.22
N PHE A 5 -3.80 -6.85 1.09
CA PHE A 5 -3.11 -7.42 2.26
C PHE A 5 -4.10 -8.13 3.20
N ASP A 6 -5.24 -7.52 3.50
CA ASP A 6 -6.27 -8.12 4.36
C ASP A 6 -6.84 -9.42 3.79
N LYS A 7 -7.12 -9.46 2.47
CA LYS A 7 -7.59 -10.69 1.84
C LYS A 7 -6.50 -11.76 1.87
N VAL A 8 -5.28 -11.44 1.49
CA VAL A 8 -4.19 -12.43 1.42
C VAL A 8 -3.86 -12.97 2.81
N ALA A 9 -3.81 -12.12 3.83
CA ALA A 9 -3.65 -12.54 5.22
C ALA A 9 -4.73 -13.54 5.66
N ARG A 10 -6.00 -13.28 5.31
CA ARG A 10 -7.11 -14.21 5.60
C ARG A 10 -6.95 -15.55 4.88
N VAL A 11 -6.56 -15.53 3.61
CA VAL A 11 -6.35 -16.75 2.80
C VAL A 11 -5.21 -17.61 3.36
N LEU A 12 -4.17 -16.95 3.87
CA LEU A 12 -3.03 -17.55 4.54
C LEU A 12 -3.28 -17.97 5.99
N GLY A 13 -4.47 -17.68 6.54
CA GLY A 13 -4.82 -18.02 7.93
C GLY A 13 -4.15 -17.14 8.99
N LEU A 14 -3.64 -15.96 8.62
CA LEU A 14 -2.94 -15.06 9.55
C LEU A 14 -3.89 -14.21 10.40
N GLY A 15 -5.07 -13.86 9.88
CA GLY A 15 -6.07 -13.03 10.58
C GLY A 15 -6.19 -11.60 10.05
N TYR A 16 -6.60 -10.67 10.92
CA TYR A 16 -6.84 -9.25 10.62
C TYR A 16 -6.33 -8.36 11.79
N PRO A 17 -5.75 -7.18 11.52
CA PRO A 17 -5.49 -6.55 10.22
C PRO A 17 -4.34 -7.22 9.46
N GLY A 18 -4.50 -7.41 8.15
CA GLY A 18 -3.60 -8.24 7.35
C GLY A 18 -2.27 -7.59 7.00
N GLY A 19 -2.22 -6.27 6.89
CA GLY A 19 -0.99 -5.53 6.56
C GLY A 19 0.20 -5.86 7.48
N PRO A 20 0.10 -5.60 8.80
CA PRO A 20 1.17 -5.91 9.75
C PRO A 20 1.52 -7.40 9.82
N LEU A 21 0.52 -8.28 9.71
CA LEU A 21 0.71 -9.73 9.79
C LEU A 21 1.48 -10.28 8.58
N ILE A 22 1.17 -9.79 7.38
CA ILE A 22 1.92 -10.13 6.16
C ILE A 22 3.34 -9.60 6.25
N ASP A 23 3.54 -8.36 6.73
CA ASP A 23 4.87 -7.78 6.87
C ASP A 23 5.76 -8.60 7.82
N GLN A 24 5.25 -8.95 9.00
CA GLN A 24 5.94 -9.82 9.95
C GLN A 24 6.26 -11.21 9.37
N MET A 25 5.33 -11.77 8.59
CA MET A 25 5.49 -13.09 8.00
C MET A 25 6.46 -13.09 6.81
N ALA A 26 6.47 -12.00 6.03
CA ALA A 26 7.38 -11.80 4.91
C ALA A 26 8.86 -11.79 5.35
N HIS A 27 9.17 -11.23 6.54
CA HIS A 27 10.53 -11.27 7.11
C HIS A 27 11.06 -12.67 7.36
N LYS A 28 10.18 -13.66 7.54
CA LYS A 28 10.54 -15.06 7.77
C LYS A 28 10.69 -15.85 6.47
N GLY A 29 10.34 -15.25 5.34
CA GLY A 29 10.27 -15.91 4.04
C GLY A 29 11.26 -15.37 3.02
N LYS A 30 11.22 -15.96 1.83
CA LYS A 30 11.95 -15.50 0.65
C LYS A 30 10.94 -15.21 -0.46
N ALA A 31 11.10 -14.07 -1.13
CA ALA A 31 10.28 -13.67 -2.27
C ALA A 31 10.63 -14.48 -3.54
N ARG A 32 10.39 -15.80 -3.51
CA ARG A 32 10.75 -16.75 -4.57
C ARG A 32 9.56 -17.36 -5.32
N ILE A 33 8.33 -17.05 -4.91
CA ILE A 33 7.13 -17.57 -5.55
C ILE A 33 6.70 -16.61 -6.65
N VAL A 34 6.65 -17.12 -7.88
CA VAL A 34 6.15 -16.36 -9.03
C VAL A 34 4.63 -16.35 -9.00
N LEU A 35 4.05 -15.21 -8.64
CA LEU A 35 2.61 -14.98 -8.73
C LEU A 35 2.30 -14.41 -10.11
N VAL A 36 1.85 -15.28 -11.02
CA VAL A 36 1.53 -14.90 -12.39
C VAL A 36 0.24 -14.09 -12.40
N GLN A 37 0.34 -12.86 -12.87
CA GLN A 37 -0.78 -11.95 -13.10
C GLN A 37 -0.48 -11.09 -14.31
N HIS A 38 -1.53 -10.69 -15.04
CA HIS A 38 -1.40 -9.72 -16.11
C HIS A 38 -1.60 -8.32 -15.52
N ASP A 39 -0.54 -7.50 -15.51
CA ASP A 39 -0.69 -6.07 -15.20
C ASP A 39 -1.20 -5.34 -16.44
N ALA A 40 -2.52 -5.33 -16.61
CA ALA A 40 -3.19 -4.61 -17.70
C ALA A 40 -2.98 -3.08 -17.64
N LEU A 41 -2.42 -2.57 -16.54
CA LEU A 41 -2.17 -1.15 -16.29
C LEU A 41 -0.67 -0.83 -16.31
N ALA A 42 0.15 -1.69 -16.90
CA ALA A 42 1.56 -1.40 -17.14
C ALA A 42 1.70 -0.10 -17.94
N GLY A 43 2.55 0.82 -17.46
CA GLY A 43 2.68 2.16 -18.04
C GLY A 43 1.63 3.19 -17.59
N ALA A 44 0.53 2.78 -16.96
CA ALA A 44 -0.49 3.67 -16.41
C ALA A 44 -0.26 3.97 -14.91
N TYR A 45 -0.83 5.06 -14.40
CA TYR A 45 -0.74 5.43 -12.98
C TYR A 45 -1.79 4.72 -12.11
N ASP A 46 -2.83 4.17 -12.71
CA ASP A 46 -3.92 3.45 -12.04
C ASP A 46 -3.49 2.09 -11.48
N PHE A 47 -4.01 1.69 -10.32
CA PHE A 47 -3.66 0.46 -9.61
C PHE A 47 -4.66 -0.67 -9.73
N SER A 48 -4.15 -1.90 -9.91
CA SER A 48 -4.91 -3.14 -9.81
C SER A 48 -4.14 -4.17 -9.00
N PHE A 49 -4.75 -4.68 -7.94
CA PHE A 49 -4.21 -5.77 -7.11
C PHE A 49 -5.15 -6.98 -7.06
N SER A 50 -6.23 -6.97 -7.84
CA SER A 50 -7.21 -8.06 -7.90
C SER A 50 -6.61 -9.32 -8.51
N GLY A 51 -5.83 -9.18 -9.60
CA GLY A 51 -5.11 -10.28 -10.23
C GLY A 51 -4.16 -10.96 -9.25
N LEU A 52 -3.37 -10.18 -8.51
CA LEU A 52 -2.43 -10.67 -7.50
C LEU A 52 -3.14 -11.45 -6.38
N LYS A 53 -4.25 -10.90 -5.87
CA LYS A 53 -5.11 -11.56 -4.87
C LYS A 53 -5.60 -12.92 -5.39
N THR A 54 -6.09 -12.96 -6.62
CA THR A 54 -6.57 -14.19 -7.26
C THR A 54 -5.44 -15.21 -7.45
N ALA A 55 -4.25 -14.77 -7.88
CA ALA A 55 -3.09 -15.65 -8.05
C ALA A 55 -2.71 -16.34 -6.72
N VAL A 56 -2.69 -15.59 -5.61
CA VAL A 56 -2.42 -16.14 -4.28
C VAL A 56 -3.53 -17.12 -3.86
N VAL A 57 -4.80 -16.74 -4.01
CA VAL A 57 -5.95 -17.61 -3.66
C VAL A 57 -5.89 -18.93 -4.42
N ASN A 58 -5.66 -18.88 -5.73
CA ASN A 58 -5.62 -20.05 -6.59
C ASN A 58 -4.45 -20.97 -6.24
N LEU A 59 -3.26 -20.40 -5.96
CA LEU A 59 -2.11 -21.17 -5.52
C LEU A 59 -2.39 -21.89 -4.20
N VAL A 60 -2.91 -21.17 -3.20
CA VAL A 60 -3.27 -21.75 -1.90
C VAL A 60 -4.31 -22.84 -2.05
N HIS A 61 -5.35 -22.63 -2.87
CA HIS A 61 -6.39 -23.63 -3.10
C HIS A 61 -5.82 -24.89 -3.77
N ARG A 62 -4.96 -24.73 -4.77
CA ARG A 62 -4.30 -25.84 -5.46
C ARG A 62 -3.41 -26.66 -4.51
N LEU A 63 -2.63 -26.00 -3.64
CA LEU A 63 -1.79 -26.70 -2.66
C LEU A 63 -2.66 -27.50 -1.67
N LYS A 64 -3.76 -26.90 -1.17
CA LYS A 64 -4.71 -27.59 -0.28
C LYS A 64 -5.35 -28.81 -0.94
N GLN A 65 -5.77 -28.71 -2.20
CA GLN A 65 -6.36 -29.84 -2.95
C GLN A 65 -5.38 -31.01 -3.11
N LYS A 66 -4.08 -30.73 -3.13
CA LYS A 66 -3.03 -31.74 -3.22
C LYS A 66 -2.48 -32.17 -1.86
N GLU A 67 -3.06 -31.68 -0.77
CA GLU A 67 -2.57 -31.90 0.60
C GLU A 67 -1.10 -31.48 0.79
N GLU A 68 -0.65 -30.50 0.00
CA GLU A 68 0.70 -29.94 0.08
C GLU A 68 0.78 -28.82 1.13
N GLU A 69 1.92 -28.71 1.80
CA GLU A 69 2.19 -27.63 2.75
C GLU A 69 2.17 -26.26 2.05
N ILE A 70 1.50 -25.29 2.65
CA ILE A 70 1.46 -23.92 2.15
C ILE A 70 2.71 -23.19 2.65
N PRO A 71 3.61 -22.71 1.78
CA PRO A 71 4.79 -21.96 2.20
C PRO A 71 4.38 -20.52 2.56
N VAL A 72 3.72 -20.35 3.70
CA VAL A 72 3.08 -19.08 4.12
C VAL A 72 4.05 -17.91 4.12
N ALA A 73 5.25 -18.08 4.66
CA ALA A 73 6.26 -17.04 4.74
C ALA A 73 6.75 -16.57 3.37
N ASP A 74 7.06 -17.51 2.47
CA ASP A 74 7.49 -17.18 1.12
C ASP A 74 6.37 -16.56 0.29
N LEU A 75 5.12 -16.99 0.52
CA LEU A 75 3.97 -16.44 -0.18
C LEU A 75 3.67 -15.01 0.28
N ALA A 76 3.78 -14.74 1.58
CA ALA A 76 3.69 -13.40 2.14
C ALA A 76 4.80 -12.49 1.58
N ALA A 77 6.06 -12.95 1.57
CA ALA A 77 7.20 -12.20 1.02
C ALA A 77 7.05 -11.93 -0.48
N SER A 78 6.64 -12.93 -1.27
CA SER A 78 6.48 -12.80 -2.71
C SER A 78 5.31 -11.89 -3.08
N PHE A 79 4.19 -12.00 -2.36
CA PHE A 79 3.04 -11.10 -2.51
C PHE A 79 3.40 -9.65 -2.18
N GLN A 80 4.02 -9.43 -1.01
CA GLN A 80 4.43 -8.10 -0.56
C GLN A 80 5.41 -7.48 -1.55
N GLY A 81 6.44 -8.23 -1.96
CA GLY A 81 7.44 -7.75 -2.90
C GLY A 81 6.85 -7.30 -4.23
N GLN A 82 5.84 -8.01 -4.75
CA GLN A 82 5.14 -7.60 -5.98
C GLN A 82 4.31 -6.32 -5.77
N VAL A 83 3.54 -6.21 -4.67
CA VAL A 83 2.78 -5.00 -4.35
C VAL A 83 3.69 -3.79 -4.24
N VAL A 84 4.80 -3.92 -3.49
CA VAL A 84 5.77 -2.83 -3.30
C VAL A 84 6.44 -2.45 -4.62
N SER A 85 6.75 -3.42 -5.48
CA SER A 85 7.33 -3.14 -6.81
C SER A 85 6.40 -2.31 -7.69
N THR A 86 5.11 -2.65 -7.75
CA THR A 86 4.11 -1.89 -8.51
C THR A 86 3.95 -0.46 -7.97
N LEU A 87 3.92 -0.30 -6.64
CA LEU A 87 3.84 1.02 -6.02
C LEU A 87 5.08 1.87 -6.32
N LEU A 88 6.26 1.27 -6.22
CA LEU A 88 7.54 1.94 -6.43
C LEU A 88 7.70 2.39 -7.89
N ASP A 89 7.44 1.51 -8.85
CA ASP A 89 7.50 1.82 -10.28
C ASP A 89 6.69 3.09 -10.62
N ARG A 90 5.42 3.10 -10.21
CA ARG A 90 4.50 4.17 -10.58
C ARG A 90 4.76 5.47 -9.83
N ALA A 91 5.11 5.38 -8.55
CA ALA A 91 5.46 6.55 -7.76
C ALA A 91 6.70 7.24 -8.34
N PHE A 92 7.74 6.50 -8.68
CA PHE A 92 8.97 7.09 -9.19
C PHE A 92 8.88 7.52 -10.66
N ARG A 93 8.05 6.86 -11.47
CA ARG A 93 7.69 7.38 -12.79
C ARG A 93 6.96 8.72 -12.69
N ALA A 94 6.03 8.86 -11.74
CA ALA A 94 5.33 10.12 -11.51
C ALA A 94 6.31 11.22 -11.03
N VAL A 95 7.26 10.87 -10.16
CA VAL A 95 8.31 11.78 -9.70
C VAL A 95 9.14 12.33 -10.86
N GLU A 96 9.57 11.45 -11.78
CA GLU A 96 10.32 11.85 -12.98
C GLU A 96 9.49 12.73 -13.91
N GLU A 97 8.27 12.30 -14.26
CA GLU A 97 7.40 13.01 -15.21
C GLU A 97 7.00 14.39 -14.68
N LYS A 98 6.66 14.49 -13.39
CA LYS A 98 6.27 15.76 -12.75
C LYS A 98 7.46 16.61 -12.30
N LYS A 99 8.70 16.10 -12.44
CA LYS A 99 9.95 16.78 -12.05
C LYS A 99 9.93 17.28 -10.60
N VAL A 100 9.32 16.51 -9.70
CA VAL A 100 9.26 16.85 -8.27
C VAL A 100 10.47 16.30 -7.53
N LYS A 101 10.91 16.99 -6.48
CA LYS A 101 12.03 16.55 -5.63
C LYS A 101 11.59 15.99 -4.30
N LYS A 102 10.29 15.97 -4.03
CA LYS A 102 9.70 15.56 -2.76
C LYS A 102 8.62 14.52 -3.02
N LEU A 103 8.66 13.43 -2.28
CA LEU A 103 7.66 12.38 -2.33
C LEU A 103 7.14 12.13 -0.91
N VAL A 104 5.82 12.09 -0.75
CA VAL A 104 5.17 11.80 0.53
C VAL A 104 4.46 10.46 0.44
N LEU A 105 4.70 9.58 1.41
CA LEU A 105 3.97 8.33 1.59
C LEU A 105 3.05 8.44 2.80
N SER A 106 1.75 8.18 2.59
CA SER A 106 0.72 8.24 3.63
C SER A 106 -0.25 7.06 3.56
N GLY A 107 -1.04 6.89 4.62
CA GLY A 107 -2.01 5.80 4.77
C GLY A 107 -1.41 4.54 5.41
N GLY A 108 -2.28 3.61 5.83
CA GLY A 108 -1.86 2.46 6.63
C GLY A 108 -0.80 1.55 5.97
N VAL A 109 -0.81 1.42 4.65
CA VAL A 109 0.20 0.62 3.91
C VAL A 109 1.59 1.29 3.94
N ALA A 110 1.67 2.60 4.18
CA ALA A 110 2.95 3.30 4.35
C ALA A 110 3.69 2.88 5.64
N ALA A 111 3.05 2.12 6.53
CA ALA A 111 3.72 1.50 7.69
C ALA A 111 4.53 0.24 7.32
N ASN A 112 4.34 -0.33 6.13
CA ASN A 112 5.01 -1.56 5.70
C ASN A 112 6.53 -1.37 5.60
N SER A 113 7.28 -2.28 6.22
CA SER A 113 8.73 -2.16 6.38
C SER A 113 9.48 -2.24 5.05
N GLU A 114 9.13 -3.21 4.19
CA GLU A 114 9.76 -3.34 2.86
C GLU A 114 9.45 -2.14 1.97
N LEU A 115 8.22 -1.62 2.02
CA LEU A 115 7.84 -0.41 1.30
C LEU A 115 8.73 0.77 1.71
N ARG A 116 8.88 1.02 3.00
CA ARG A 116 9.73 2.10 3.52
C ARG A 116 11.19 1.92 3.10
N GLU A 117 11.72 0.71 3.22
CA GLU A 117 13.11 0.42 2.87
C GLU A 117 13.37 0.66 1.37
N ARG A 118 12.55 0.08 0.50
CA ARG A 118 12.74 0.16 -0.95
C ARG A 118 12.51 1.57 -1.49
N PHE A 119 11.50 2.28 -0.99
CA PHE A 119 11.28 3.68 -1.37
C PHE A 119 12.41 4.58 -0.89
N SER A 120 12.92 4.39 0.35
CA SER A 120 14.04 5.19 0.86
C SER A 120 15.29 4.99 0.02
N ARG A 121 15.59 3.74 -0.34
CA ARG A 121 16.73 3.40 -1.21
C ARG A 121 16.60 4.02 -2.59
N GLU A 122 15.42 3.95 -3.20
CA GLU A 122 15.18 4.48 -4.54
C GLU A 122 15.16 6.03 -4.55
N ALA A 123 14.58 6.64 -3.51
CA ALA A 123 14.57 8.09 -3.33
C ALA A 123 16.00 8.63 -3.22
N ALA A 124 16.85 7.99 -2.41
CA ALA A 124 18.26 8.39 -2.25
C ALA A 124 19.04 8.33 -3.57
N LYS A 125 18.86 7.28 -4.38
CA LYS A 125 19.50 7.17 -5.70
C LYS A 125 19.12 8.30 -6.66
N ARG A 126 17.89 8.80 -6.55
CA ARG A 126 17.32 9.80 -7.46
C ARG A 126 17.41 11.23 -6.91
N GLY A 127 17.98 11.41 -5.71
CA GLY A 127 18.03 12.72 -5.05
C GLY A 127 16.64 13.28 -4.70
N VAL A 128 15.70 12.39 -4.39
CA VAL A 128 14.33 12.72 -4.00
C VAL A 128 14.24 12.67 -2.47
N GLU A 129 13.67 13.71 -1.86
CA GLU A 129 13.39 13.75 -0.44
C GLU A 129 12.11 12.99 -0.14
N LEU A 130 12.22 11.93 0.66
CA LEU A 130 11.10 11.07 1.03
C LEU A 130 10.56 11.43 2.41
N PHE A 131 9.26 11.68 2.50
CA PHE A 131 8.55 11.94 3.74
C PHE A 131 7.57 10.82 4.03
N TYR A 132 7.52 10.39 5.27
CA TYR A 132 6.46 9.54 5.79
C TYR A 132 6.16 9.94 7.23
N PRO A 133 4.90 9.88 7.66
CA PRO A 133 4.57 10.16 9.05
C PRO A 133 5.15 9.07 9.98
N PRO A 134 5.36 9.40 11.27
CA PRO A 134 5.53 8.39 12.32
C PRO A 134 4.45 7.32 12.23
N LEU A 135 4.77 6.07 12.60
CA LEU A 135 3.83 4.94 12.46
C LEU A 135 2.48 5.18 13.14
N SER A 136 2.49 5.84 14.32
CA SER A 136 1.29 6.23 15.07
C SER A 136 0.37 7.21 14.34
N LEU A 137 0.88 7.88 13.30
CA LEU A 137 0.15 8.84 12.47
C LEU A 137 -0.14 8.32 11.05
N CYS A 138 0.26 7.08 10.72
CA CYS A 138 -0.03 6.49 9.40
C CYS A 138 -1.46 5.97 9.25
N THR A 139 -2.08 5.53 10.35
CA THR A 139 -3.47 5.04 10.39
C THR A 139 -4.44 6.16 10.75
N ASP A 140 -5.73 5.95 10.52
CA ASP A 140 -6.76 6.96 10.80
C ASP A 140 -6.72 7.43 12.25
N ASN A 141 -6.58 8.74 12.43
CA ASN A 141 -6.48 9.38 13.74
C ASN A 141 -7.06 10.80 13.73
N ALA A 142 -7.51 11.30 14.88
CA ALA A 142 -8.09 12.65 14.97
C ALA A 142 -7.04 13.77 14.80
N ALA A 143 -5.75 13.49 15.03
CA ALA A 143 -4.70 14.51 14.90
C ALA A 143 -4.54 14.98 13.45
N MET A 144 -4.66 14.08 12.46
CA MET A 144 -4.63 14.46 11.04
C MET A 144 -5.85 15.30 10.65
N ILE A 145 -7.02 15.04 11.25
CA ILE A 145 -8.25 15.81 11.02
C ILE A 145 -8.12 17.21 11.62
N ALA A 146 -7.60 17.32 12.85
CA ALA A 146 -7.35 18.60 13.49
C ALA A 146 -6.35 19.45 12.69
N ALA A 147 -5.25 18.86 12.23
CA ALA A 147 -4.26 19.56 11.40
C ALA A 147 -4.86 20.03 10.07
N CYS A 148 -5.58 19.16 9.36
CA CYS A 148 -6.27 19.51 8.12
C CYS A 148 -7.31 20.63 8.35
N GLY A 149 -8.11 20.52 9.41
CA GLY A 149 -9.10 21.51 9.80
C GLY A 149 -8.48 22.87 10.11
N HIS A 150 -7.36 22.92 10.83
CA HIS A 150 -6.63 24.15 11.12
C HIS A 150 -6.18 24.88 9.84
N PHE A 151 -5.46 24.19 8.95
CA PHE A 151 -4.97 24.80 7.71
C PHE A 151 -6.09 25.15 6.75
N ARG A 152 -7.16 24.35 6.68
CA ARG A 152 -8.35 24.67 5.87
C ARG A 152 -9.05 25.91 6.41
N PHE A 153 -9.27 25.98 7.73
CA PHE A 153 -9.92 27.13 8.36
C PHE A 153 -9.14 28.43 8.13
N GLN A 154 -7.81 28.40 8.22
CA GLN A 154 -6.98 29.55 7.92
C GLN A 154 -7.10 30.04 6.47
N ARG A 155 -7.31 29.12 5.51
CA ARG A 155 -7.39 29.46 4.08
C ARG A 155 -8.79 29.83 3.61
N GLN A 156 -9.81 29.16 4.15
CA GLN A 156 -11.18 29.17 3.63
C GLN A 156 -12.22 29.62 4.66
N GLY A 157 -11.85 29.77 5.93
CA GLY A 157 -12.78 30.06 7.02
C GLY A 157 -13.60 28.84 7.49
N PRO A 158 -14.63 29.08 8.33
CA PRO A 158 -15.51 28.01 8.81
C PRO A 158 -16.37 27.44 7.68
N SER A 159 -16.78 26.17 7.83
CA SER A 159 -17.85 25.60 7.01
C SER A 159 -19.23 26.01 7.57
N PRO A 160 -20.29 26.05 6.74
CA PRO A 160 -21.66 26.25 7.21
C PRO A 160 -22.11 25.17 8.22
N LEU A 161 -23.07 25.50 9.08
CA LEU A 161 -23.59 24.57 10.08
C LEU A 161 -24.37 23.41 9.45
N GLU A 162 -24.88 23.61 8.24
CA GLU A 162 -25.66 22.64 7.46
C GLU A 162 -24.77 21.70 6.63
N LEU A 163 -23.45 21.73 6.81
CA LEU A 163 -22.52 20.89 6.05
C LEU A 163 -22.86 19.40 6.23
N ALA A 164 -23.32 18.77 5.16
CA ALA A 164 -23.64 17.35 5.14
C ALA A 164 -22.40 16.47 4.97
N VAL A 165 -22.51 15.22 5.40
CA VAL A 165 -21.49 14.19 5.15
C VAL A 165 -21.52 13.80 3.67
N ALA A 166 -20.34 13.72 3.04
CA ALA A 166 -20.16 13.25 1.68
C ALA A 166 -19.37 11.92 1.65
N PRO A 167 -20.04 10.75 1.60
CA PRO A 167 -19.36 9.44 1.69
C PRO A 167 -18.40 9.13 0.54
N ARG A 168 -18.56 9.82 -0.59
CA ARG A 168 -17.71 9.70 -1.79
C ARG A 168 -17.06 11.03 -2.14
N LEU A 169 -16.69 11.82 -1.12
CA LEU A 169 -15.98 13.07 -1.32
C LEU A 169 -14.67 12.79 -2.07
N LYS A 170 -14.51 13.42 -3.23
CA LYS A 170 -13.28 13.34 -4.02
C LYS A 170 -12.27 14.32 -3.42
N LEU A 171 -11.00 13.91 -3.32
CA LEU A 171 -9.91 14.89 -3.20
C LEU A 171 -9.83 15.62 -4.54
N SER A 172 -10.15 16.92 -4.55
CA SER A 172 -9.86 17.76 -5.72
C SER A 172 -8.35 18.02 -5.79
N CYS A 173 -7.80 17.89 -6.99
CA CYS A 173 -6.56 18.55 -7.37
C CYS A 173 -7.01 19.81 -8.09
N ASP A 174 -7.11 20.93 -7.37
CA ASP A 174 -7.15 22.25 -8.02
C ASP A 174 -5.73 22.64 -8.48
#